data_AF-A0A7C2IVX7-F1
#
_entry.id   AF-A0A7C2IVX7-F1
#
_cell.length_a   1.000
_cell.length_b   1.000
_cell.length_c   1.000
_cell.angle_alpha   90.00
_cell.angle_beta   90.00
_cell.angle_gamma   90.00
#
_symmetry.space_group_name_H-M   'P 1'
#
loop_
_entity.id
_entity.type
_entity.pdbx_description
1 polymer ?
#
loop_
_entity_poly.entity_id
_entity_poly.type
_entity_poly.pdbx_seq_one_letter_code
_entity_poly.pdbx_strand_id
1 'polypeptide(L)'
;MSANPTVVPRRGMTPTPWQQAVGAAIAAAYGTNEFDAETFVCRGTGAPIGWPVIEIEASPEEWELFRPVDRTRGDSLLGIAWSPDAPPGWDDPAAPAS
;
A
#
# COMPACT_ATOMS: atom_id res chain seq x y z
N MET A 1 1.76 -11.57 -1.67
CA MET A 1 1.60 -10.44 -0.71
C MET A 1 0.14 -10.16 -0.38
N SER A 2 -0.79 -10.32 -1.33
CA SER A 2 -2.23 -10.05 -1.16
C SER A 2 -2.96 -11.01 -0.22
N ALA A 3 -2.39 -12.20 0.04
CA ALA A 3 -2.98 -13.22 0.92
C ALA A 3 -2.70 -12.98 2.43
N ASN A 4 -1.78 -12.07 2.77
CA ASN A 4 -1.58 -11.69 4.16
C ASN A 4 -2.78 -10.82 4.58
N PRO A 5 -3.60 -11.23 5.55
CA PRO A 5 -4.78 -10.46 5.94
C PRO A 5 -4.43 -9.06 6.45
N THR A 6 -3.21 -8.85 6.98
CA THR A 6 -2.79 -7.56 7.53
C THR A 6 -2.32 -6.58 6.45
N VAL A 7 -2.18 -7.00 5.19
CA VAL A 7 -1.64 -6.12 4.14
C VAL A 7 -2.66 -5.06 3.71
N VAL A 8 -2.19 -3.86 3.40
CA VAL A 8 -2.91 -2.82 2.67
C VAL A 8 -1.99 -2.24 1.58
N PRO A 9 -2.47 -1.95 0.36
CA PRO A 9 -3.83 -2.17 -0.17
C PRO A 9 -4.15 -3.65 -0.45
N ARG A 10 -5.46 -3.98 -0.53
CA ARG A 10 -5.96 -5.33 -0.87
C ARG A 10 -6.81 -5.30 -2.14
N ARG A 11 -6.79 -6.40 -2.89
CA ARG A 11 -7.58 -6.55 -4.10
C ARG A 11 -9.08 -6.43 -3.76
N GLY A 12 -9.79 -5.63 -4.54
CA GLY A 12 -11.25 -5.47 -4.41
C GLY A 12 -11.70 -4.72 -3.15
N MET A 13 -10.78 -4.10 -2.42
CA MET A 13 -11.09 -3.35 -1.20
C MET A 13 -10.55 -1.92 -1.30
N THR A 14 -11.40 -0.94 -1.00
CA THR A 14 -10.97 0.43 -0.75
C THR A 14 -10.34 0.53 0.64
N PRO A 15 -9.12 1.07 0.78
CA PRO A 15 -8.53 1.32 2.09
C PRO A 15 -9.43 2.18 2.97
N THR A 16 -9.53 1.85 4.26
CA THR A 16 -10.33 2.60 5.23
C THR A 16 -9.75 4.00 5.49
N PRO A 17 -10.51 4.97 6.03
CA PRO A 17 -9.98 6.31 6.35
C PRO A 17 -8.75 6.30 7.26
N TRP A 18 -8.71 5.36 8.23
CA TRP A 18 -7.52 5.14 9.04
C TRP A 18 -6.34 4.73 8.14
N GLN A 19 -6.53 3.71 7.29
CA GLN A 19 -5.47 3.16 6.44
C GLN A 19 -4.90 4.23 5.51
N GLN A 20 -5.78 5.03 4.93
CA GLN A 20 -5.43 6.19 4.13
C GLN A 20 -4.56 7.19 4.90
N ALA A 21 -4.92 7.50 6.15
CA ALA A 21 -4.17 8.44 6.98
C ALA A 21 -2.73 7.99 7.25
N VAL A 22 -2.51 6.70 7.47
CA VAL A 22 -1.15 6.17 7.69
C VAL A 22 -0.38 5.92 6.40
N GLY A 23 -1.06 5.53 5.32
CA GLY A 23 -0.46 5.54 3.99
C GLY A 23 0.10 6.94 3.68
N ALA A 24 -0.67 7.99 3.93
CA ALA A 24 -0.24 9.37 3.74
C ALA A 24 0.93 9.76 4.67
N ALA A 25 0.88 9.38 5.96
CA ALA A 25 1.95 9.67 6.90
C ALA A 25 3.27 9.00 6.50
N ILE A 26 3.23 7.75 6.03
CA ILE A 26 4.40 7.02 5.53
C ILE A 26 4.90 7.65 4.24
N ALA A 27 4.03 7.89 3.26
CA ALA A 27 4.43 8.53 2.00
C ALA A 27 5.14 9.87 2.24
N ALA A 28 4.63 10.70 3.16
CA ALA A 28 5.25 11.95 3.57
C ALA A 28 6.63 11.72 4.23
N ALA A 29 6.76 10.72 5.10
CA ALA A 29 8.04 10.37 5.75
C ALA A 29 9.12 9.93 4.74
N TYR A 30 8.72 9.32 3.63
CA TYR A 30 9.59 8.95 2.51
C TYR A 30 9.79 10.07 1.48
N GLY A 31 9.24 11.27 1.72
CA GLY A 31 9.40 12.43 0.85
C GLY A 31 8.58 12.38 -0.45
N THR A 32 7.56 11.51 -0.52
CA THR A 32 6.62 11.48 -1.63
C THR A 32 5.61 12.62 -1.51
N ASN A 33 5.52 13.46 -2.54
CA ASN A 33 4.60 14.61 -2.59
C ASN A 33 3.25 14.29 -3.24
N GLU A 34 3.13 13.15 -3.92
CA GLU A 34 1.89 12.70 -4.57
C GLU A 34 1.58 11.26 -4.13
N PHE A 35 0.56 11.10 -3.30
CA PHE A 35 0.04 9.83 -2.80
C PHE A 35 -1.46 9.75 -3.07
N ASP A 36 -1.90 8.69 -3.73
CA ASP A 36 -3.32 8.36 -3.89
C ASP A 36 -3.77 7.47 -2.73
N ALA A 37 -4.65 8.00 -1.89
CA ALA A 37 -5.16 7.32 -0.72
C ALA A 37 -6.04 6.10 -1.04
N GLU A 38 -6.72 6.07 -2.19
CA GLU A 38 -7.61 4.97 -2.55
C GLU A 38 -6.86 3.79 -3.15
N THR A 39 -5.74 4.06 -3.83
CA THR A 39 -4.97 3.04 -4.55
C THR A 39 -3.60 2.75 -3.95
N PHE A 40 -3.15 3.59 -3.02
CA PHE A 40 -1.82 3.57 -2.40
C PHE A 40 -0.68 3.75 -3.40
N VAL A 41 -0.96 4.40 -4.53
CA VAL A 41 0.07 4.76 -5.50
C VAL A 41 0.82 5.99 -5.03
N CYS A 42 2.13 5.85 -4.92
CA CYS A 42 3.07 6.93 -4.66
C CYS A 42 3.76 7.31 -5.97
N ARG A 43 3.76 8.59 -6.34
CA ARG A 43 4.62 9.06 -7.42
C ARG A 43 6.04 9.23 -6.92
N GLY A 44 7.00 8.63 -7.61
CA GLY A 44 8.40 8.74 -7.26
C GLY A 44 9.29 8.58 -8.47
N THR A 45 10.47 8.00 -8.27
CA THR A 45 11.43 7.71 -9.34
C THR A 45 11.22 6.33 -9.95
N GLY A 46 10.28 5.53 -9.42
CA GLY A 46 10.09 4.12 -9.76
C GLY A 46 11.23 3.20 -9.30
N ALA A 47 12.25 3.74 -8.63
CA ALA A 47 13.37 2.97 -8.11
C ALA A 47 13.00 2.34 -6.76
N PRO A 48 13.33 1.05 -6.53
CA PRO A 48 13.14 0.43 -5.24
C PRO A 48 13.97 1.16 -4.19
N ILE A 49 13.36 1.44 -3.03
CA ILE A 49 14.02 2.06 -1.89
C ILE A 49 14.05 1.03 -0.76
N GLY A 50 15.22 0.82 -0.16
CA GLY A 50 15.40 -0.07 0.99
C GLY A 50 16.16 -1.36 0.70
N TRP A 51 16.19 -2.25 1.70
CA TRP A 51 16.87 -3.54 1.64
C TRP A 51 16.09 -4.59 2.43
N PRO A 52 16.02 -5.87 1.99
CA PRO A 52 16.55 -6.38 0.71
C PRO A 52 15.66 -6.01 -0.49
N VAL A 53 16.27 -5.92 -1.68
CA VAL A 53 15.52 -5.88 -2.94
C VAL A 53 15.15 -7.32 -3.28
N ILE A 54 13.86 -7.64 -3.26
CA ILE A 54 13.34 -8.99 -3.50
C ILE A 54 12.52 -8.96 -4.79
N GLU A 55 12.76 -9.95 -5.65
CA GLU A 55 11.90 -10.25 -6.79
C GLU A 55 10.89 -11.33 -6.39
N ILE A 56 9.60 -11.07 -6.64
CA ILE A 56 8.51 -11.98 -6.33
C ILE A 56 7.68 -12.16 -7.60
N GLU A 57 7.48 -13.41 -8.00
CA GLU A 57 6.54 -13.73 -9.07
C GLU A 57 5.10 -13.56 -8.56
N ALA A 58 4.38 -12.59 -9.11
CA ALA A 58 3.00 -12.33 -8.76
C ALA A 58 2.06 -13.13 -9.67
N SER A 59 1.06 -13.77 -9.06
CA SER A 59 -0.05 -14.35 -9.80
C SER A 59 -0.83 -13.26 -10.59
N PRO A 60 -1.59 -13.61 -11.65
CA PRO A 60 -2.39 -12.64 -12.39
C PRO A 60 -3.36 -11.83 -11.52
N GLU A 61 -3.88 -12.43 -10.45
CA GLU A 61 -4.79 -11.79 -9.52
C GLU A 61 -4.07 -10.80 -8.60
N GLU A 62 -2.84 -11.11 -8.18
CA GLU A 62 -2.00 -10.19 -7.42
C GLU A 62 -1.57 -8.99 -8.27
N TRP A 63 -1.42 -9.18 -9.59
CA TRP A 63 -1.12 -8.12 -10.53
C TRP A 63 -2.21 -7.04 -10.60
N GLU A 64 -3.46 -7.34 -10.27
CA GLU A 64 -4.55 -6.35 -10.31
C GLU A 64 -4.30 -5.16 -9.37
N LEU A 65 -3.60 -5.38 -8.25
CA LEU A 65 -3.20 -4.31 -7.32
C LEU A 65 -2.28 -3.27 -7.97
N PHE A 66 -1.52 -3.68 -8.98
CA PHE A 66 -0.59 -2.81 -9.70
C PHE A 66 -1.24 -2.13 -10.91
N ARG A 67 -2.51 -2.40 -11.23
CA ARG A 67 -3.23 -1.74 -12.34
C ARG A 67 -3.15 -0.20 -12.33
N PRO A 68 -3.22 0.51 -11.18
CA PRO A 68 -3.12 1.96 -11.16
C PRO A 68 -1.68 2.50 -11.24
N VAL A 69 -0.65 1.64 -11.21
CA VAL A 69 0.75 2.04 -11.23
C VAL A 69 1.22 2.35 -12.64
N ASP A 70 1.58 3.60 -12.91
CA ASP A 70 2.23 4.01 -14.16
C ASP A 70 3.75 4.17 -13.97
N ARG A 71 4.50 3.17 -14.42
CA ARG A 71 5.96 3.18 -14.32
C ARG A 71 6.62 4.28 -15.16
N THR A 72 5.96 4.82 -16.18
CA THR A 72 6.50 5.93 -16.99
C THR A 72 6.50 7.25 -16.22
N ARG A 73 5.64 7.36 -15.20
CA ARG A 73 5.58 8.48 -14.25
C ARG A 73 6.46 8.27 -13.01
N GLY A 74 7.10 7.10 -12.91
CA GLY A 74 7.88 6.68 -11.75
C GLY A 74 7.01 6.23 -10.57
N ASP A 75 5.79 5.77 -10.83
CA ASP A 75 4.87 5.33 -9.79
C ASP A 75 5.38 4.04 -9.11
N SER A 76 5.14 3.96 -7.81
CA SER A 76 5.38 2.81 -6.96
C SER A 76 4.14 2.52 -6.12
N LEU A 77 3.87 1.25 -5.85
CA LEU A 77 2.81 0.84 -4.93
C LEU A 77 3.35 0.84 -3.50
N LEU A 78 2.72 1.57 -2.58
CA LEU A 78 3.01 1.49 -1.16
C LEU A 78 2.25 0.30 -0.56
N GLY A 79 2.97 -0.77 -0.21
CA GLY A 79 2.43 -1.89 0.55
C GLY A 79 2.83 -1.80 2.02
N ILE A 80 1.88 -1.96 2.93
CA ILE A 80 2.13 -2.00 4.38
C ILE A 80 1.55 -3.29 4.93
N ALA A 81 2.31 -3.98 5.78
CA ALA A 81 1.87 -5.17 6.49
C ALA A 81 2.41 -5.13 7.92
N TRP A 82 1.62 -5.67 8.85
CA TRP A 82 1.98 -5.81 10.26
C TRP A 82 2.35 -7.25 10.55
N SER A 83 3.30 -7.43 11.46
CA SER A 83 3.70 -8.73 11.96
C SER A 83 3.85 -8.64 13.49
N PRO A 84 3.25 -9.56 14.27
CA PRO A 84 2.49 -10.73 13.80
C PRO A 84 1.09 -10.40 13.28
N ASP A 85 0.45 -9.36 13.80
CA ASP A 85 -0.95 -9.01 13.50
C ASP A 85 -1.13 -7.50 13.38
N ALA A 86 -2.22 -7.09 12.74
CA ALA A 86 -2.61 -5.69 12.68
C ALA A 86 -3.18 -5.19 14.02
N PRO A 87 -3.12 -3.87 14.33
CA PRO A 87 -3.76 -3.31 15.52
C PRO A 87 -5.26 -3.65 15.59
N PRO A 88 -5.85 -3.78 16.79
CA PRO A 88 -7.29 -3.95 16.93
C PRO A 88 -8.07 -2.88 16.16
N GLY A 89 -9.10 -3.30 15.40
CA GLY A 89 -9.92 -2.39 14.59
C GLY A 89 -9.35 -2.05 13.21
N TRP A 90 -8.16 -2.56 12.86
CA TRP A 90 -7.52 -2.31 11.56
C TRP A 90 -8.34 -2.74 10.34
N ASP A 91 -8.96 -3.92 10.43
CA ASP A 91 -9.78 -4.52 9.36
C ASP A 91 -11.25 -4.09 9.39
N ASP A 92 -11.63 -3.23 10.33
CA ASP A 92 -13.02 -2.79 10.49
C ASP A 92 -13.28 -1.52 9.66
N PRO A 93 -13.99 -1.60 8.53
CA PRO A 93 -14.31 -0.42 7.71
C PRO A 93 -15.21 0.58 8.43
N ALA A 94 -15.79 0.23 9.59
CA ALA A 94 -16.65 1.09 10.40
C ALA A 94 -16.00 1.62 11.68
N ALA A 95 -14.77 1.19 12.03
CA ALA A 95 -14.13 1.65 13.26
C ALA A 95 -13.60 3.09 13.10
N PRO A 96 -14.05 4.06 13.93
CA PRO A 96 -13.46 5.38 13.95
C PRO A 96 -12.01 5.29 14.47
N ALA A 97 -11.14 6.16 13.95
CA ALA A 97 -9.79 6.32 14.49
C ALA A 97 -9.89 6.65 15.98
N SER A 98 -9.31 5.77 16.81
CA SER A 98 -9.25 5.91 18.27
C SER A 98 -8.15 6.89 18.68
#